data_AF-A0A4Y9YIG0-F1
#
_entry.id   AF-A0A4Y9YIG0-F1
#
_cell.length_a   1.000
_cell.length_b   1.000
_cell.length_c   1.000
_cell.angle_alpha   90.00
_cell.angle_beta   90.00
_cell.angle_gamma   90.00
#
_symmetry.space_group_name_H-M   'P 1'
#
loop_
_entity.id
_entity.type
_entity.pdbx_description
1 polymer ?
#
loop_
_entity_poly.entity_id
_entity_poly.type
_entity_poly.pdbx_seq_one_letter_code
_entity_poly.pdbx_strand_id
1 'polypeptide(L)'
;LPIATGGTATLRIEADRTATTSAGYGNVGSDKWRLLVVNEISQVAHGTKATRLTSSMLPFNAQAGSSAPQNAQHVGSANGPTAQRPENASSGAGQSRQNQPRRVWSDSRCDMLSLEYEAVLAEMREVTQQFCDGLIDFYEHRELDARCMAKERAIRQAMREELDAEEPTTRELIEDWGYTGDEIARVESDLFNQNLLKAGNERRSTKYFLYRRRLARRH
;
A
#
# COMPACT_ATOMS: atom_id res chain seq x y z
N LEU A 1 -44.15 -38.01 -24.96
CA LEU A 1 -44.59 -36.73 -24.34
C LEU A 1 -43.85 -36.57 -23.02
N PRO A 2 -42.82 -35.70 -22.94
CA PRO A 2 -42.18 -35.36 -21.67
C PRO A 2 -42.80 -34.08 -21.09
N ILE A 3 -43.14 -34.10 -19.80
CA ILE A 3 -43.53 -32.90 -19.05
C ILE A 3 -42.29 -32.43 -18.29
N ALA A 4 -41.74 -31.30 -18.72
CA ALA A 4 -40.68 -30.59 -18.02
C ALA A 4 -41.32 -29.61 -17.03
N THR A 5 -41.06 -29.79 -15.74
CA THR A 5 -41.41 -28.83 -14.69
C THR A 5 -40.24 -27.88 -14.47
N GLY A 6 -40.32 -26.69 -15.05
CA GLY A 6 -39.43 -25.56 -14.74
C GLY A 6 -39.93 -24.85 -13.48
N GLY A 7 -39.21 -25.01 -12.37
CA GLY A 7 -39.42 -24.25 -11.14
C GLY A 7 -38.52 -23.02 -11.10
N THR A 8 -39.09 -21.84 -11.33
CA THR A 8 -38.40 -20.55 -11.21
C THR A 8 -38.39 -20.12 -9.75
N ALA A 9 -37.23 -20.20 -9.09
CA ALA A 9 -37.06 -19.67 -7.74
C ALA A 9 -36.67 -18.19 -7.79
N THR A 10 -37.56 -17.31 -7.33
CA THR A 10 -37.30 -15.87 -7.18
C THR A 10 -36.68 -15.61 -5.82
N LEU A 11 -35.37 -15.34 -5.79
CA LEU A 11 -34.63 -14.98 -4.59
C LEU A 11 -34.78 -13.47 -4.33
N ARG A 12 -35.48 -13.13 -3.26
CA ARG A 12 -35.71 -11.75 -2.79
C ARG A 12 -34.62 -11.41 -1.78
N ILE A 13 -33.69 -10.54 -2.16
CA ILE A 13 -32.62 -10.05 -1.27
C ILE A 13 -33.10 -8.71 -0.70
N GLU A 14 -33.49 -8.69 0.58
CA GLU A 14 -33.70 -7.47 1.35
C GLU A 14 -32.33 -6.92 1.77
N ALA A 15 -31.98 -5.74 1.26
CA ALA A 15 -30.78 -5.01 1.65
C ALA A 15 -31.14 -4.04 2.78
N ASP A 16 -30.80 -4.43 4.00
CA ASP A 16 -30.96 -3.60 5.19
C ASP A 16 -29.83 -2.55 5.23
N ARG A 17 -30.18 -1.27 5.10
CA ARG A 17 -29.25 -0.14 5.14
C ARG A 17 -29.22 0.45 6.54
N THR A 18 -28.25 0.07 7.36
CA THR A 18 -27.91 0.81 8.58
C THR A 18 -26.95 1.94 8.25
N ALA A 19 -27.46 3.18 8.30
CA ALA A 19 -26.66 4.39 8.20
C ALA A 19 -25.95 4.65 9.54
N THR A 20 -24.62 4.70 9.54
CA THR A 20 -23.83 5.18 10.68
C THR A 20 -23.29 6.56 10.35
N THR A 21 -23.82 7.56 11.05
CA THR A 21 -23.33 8.94 11.03
C THR A 21 -22.08 9.03 11.91
N SER A 22 -20.95 9.45 11.34
CA SER A 22 -19.74 9.79 12.10
C SER A 22 -19.20 11.13 11.58
N ALA A 23 -19.41 12.17 12.39
CA ALA A 23 -18.79 13.47 12.24
C ALA A 23 -17.40 13.44 12.92
N GLY A 24 -16.37 13.88 12.20
CA GLY A 24 -15.02 14.02 12.75
C GLY A 24 -14.09 14.69 11.76
N TYR A 25 -13.71 15.93 12.07
CA TYR A 25 -12.85 16.80 11.28
C TYR A 25 -11.40 16.26 11.14
N GLY A 26 -10.83 16.42 9.94
CA GLY A 26 -9.44 16.86 9.76
C GLY A 26 -8.39 15.79 9.42
N ASN A 27 -8.20 15.49 8.13
CA ASN A 27 -6.88 15.48 7.48
C ASN A 27 -7.02 15.31 5.96
N VAL A 28 -7.01 16.41 5.19
CA VAL A 28 -7.31 16.39 3.73
C VAL A 28 -6.07 16.03 2.87
N GLY A 29 -4.99 15.55 3.49
CA GLY A 29 -3.74 15.18 2.80
C GLY A 29 -3.65 13.71 2.36
N SER A 30 -4.32 12.78 3.04
CA SER A 30 -4.09 11.34 2.89
C SER A 30 -5.21 10.57 2.16
N ASP A 31 -6.32 11.24 1.83
CA ASP A 31 -7.54 10.57 1.33
C ASP A 31 -7.56 10.32 -0.19
N LYS A 32 -6.59 10.88 -0.93
CA LYS A 32 -6.59 10.76 -2.40
C LYS A 32 -6.33 9.33 -2.88
N TRP A 33 -5.51 8.57 -2.14
CA TRP A 33 -5.22 7.16 -2.45
C TRP A 33 -6.21 6.18 -1.82
N ARG A 34 -6.86 6.54 -0.70
CA ARG A 34 -7.92 5.72 -0.09
C ARG A 34 -9.16 5.61 -0.99
N LEU A 35 -9.48 6.65 -1.76
CA LEU A 35 -10.63 6.64 -2.68
C LEU A 35 -10.39 5.84 -3.96
N LEU A 36 -9.13 5.66 -4.40
CA LEU A 36 -8.82 4.83 -5.58
C LEU A 36 -8.98 3.34 -5.28
N VAL A 37 -8.53 2.88 -4.10
CA VAL A 37 -8.58 1.45 -3.73
C VAL A 37 -10.00 0.91 -3.52
N VAL A 38 -10.94 1.75 -3.08
CA VAL A 38 -12.33 1.31 -2.80
C VAL A 38 -13.20 1.30 -4.05
N ASN A 39 -12.87 2.07 -5.09
CA ASN A 39 -13.76 2.25 -6.25
C ASN A 39 -13.60 1.17 -7.34
N GLU A 40 -12.52 0.39 -7.31
CA GLU A 40 -12.21 -0.59 -8.36
C GLU A 40 -12.81 -1.99 -8.09
N ILE A 41 -13.28 -2.26 -6.87
CA ILE A 41 -13.88 -3.55 -6.49
C ILE A 41 -15.34 -3.68 -6.98
N SER A 42 -16.01 -2.59 -7.38
CA SER A 42 -17.42 -2.62 -7.83
C SER A 42 -17.64 -2.91 -9.32
N GLN A 43 -16.60 -3.07 -10.15
CA GLN A 43 -16.80 -3.24 -11.61
C GLN A 43 -16.63 -4.67 -12.15
N VAL A 44 -16.25 -5.66 -11.35
CA VAL A 44 -15.92 -7.02 -11.84
C VAL A 44 -17.12 -8.00 -11.79
N ALA A 45 -18.37 -7.52 -11.71
CA ALA A 45 -19.55 -8.38 -11.59
C ALA A 45 -20.49 -8.41 -12.82
N HIS A 46 -20.19 -7.68 -13.91
CA HIS A 46 -21.05 -7.69 -15.10
C HIS A 46 -20.32 -8.17 -16.35
N GLY A 47 -20.66 -9.42 -16.69
CA GLY A 47 -20.15 -10.26 -17.77
C GLY A 47 -19.75 -9.59 -19.07
N THR A 48 -18.58 -10.00 -19.55
CA THR A 48 -18.18 -9.88 -20.95
C THR A 48 -17.99 -11.28 -21.52
N LYS A 49 -18.79 -11.54 -22.57
CA LYS A 49 -18.75 -12.76 -23.37
C LYS A 49 -17.37 -12.87 -24.04
N ALA A 50 -16.76 -14.05 -23.91
CA ALA A 50 -15.46 -14.38 -24.47
C ALA A 50 -15.45 -14.34 -26.00
N THR A 51 -14.64 -13.45 -26.56
CA THR A 51 -14.14 -13.55 -27.93
C THR A 51 -12.72 -14.09 -27.87
N ARG A 52 -12.53 -15.34 -28.29
CA ARG A 52 -11.21 -15.97 -28.45
C ARG A 52 -10.38 -15.20 -29.48
N LEU A 53 -9.31 -14.56 -29.03
CA LEU A 53 -8.22 -14.12 -29.89
C LEU A 53 -7.03 -15.05 -29.62
N THR A 54 -6.67 -15.81 -30.64
CA THR A 54 -5.45 -16.62 -30.71
C THR A 54 -4.26 -15.68 -30.74
N SER A 55 -3.58 -15.51 -29.61
CA SER A 55 -2.34 -14.74 -29.53
C SER A 55 -1.15 -15.63 -29.85
N SER A 56 -0.46 -15.26 -30.93
CA SER A 56 0.79 -15.82 -31.42
C SER A 56 1.85 -15.80 -30.32
N MET A 57 2.37 -16.98 -29.99
CA MET A 57 3.56 -17.13 -29.15
C MET A 57 4.78 -16.49 -29.82
N LEU A 58 5.46 -15.60 -29.11
CA LEU A 58 6.85 -15.24 -29.38
C LEU A 58 7.72 -15.62 -28.17
N PRO A 59 8.89 -16.23 -28.39
CA PRO A 59 9.74 -16.75 -27.33
C PRO A 59 10.49 -15.62 -26.60
N PHE A 60 10.34 -15.57 -25.28
CA PHE A 60 11.17 -14.74 -24.41
C PHE A 60 12.54 -15.40 -24.24
N ASN A 61 13.57 -14.74 -24.74
CA ASN A 61 14.96 -15.13 -24.61
C ASN A 61 15.48 -14.65 -23.24
N ALA A 62 15.69 -15.57 -22.31
CA ALA A 62 16.22 -15.28 -20.98
C ALA A 62 17.75 -15.23 -21.04
N GLN A 63 18.34 -14.06 -20.82
CA GLN A 63 19.77 -13.94 -20.54
C GLN A 63 19.96 -13.44 -19.11
N ALA A 64 20.13 -14.41 -18.21
CA ALA A 64 20.40 -14.22 -16.80
C ALA A 64 21.84 -13.72 -16.60
N GLY A 65 22.01 -12.42 -16.33
CA GLY A 65 23.24 -11.85 -15.78
C GLY A 65 23.26 -12.01 -14.27
N SER A 66 23.61 -13.21 -13.79
CA SER A 66 23.81 -13.50 -12.37
C SER A 66 25.07 -12.79 -11.86
N SER A 67 24.89 -11.72 -11.10
CA SER A 67 25.96 -11.06 -10.33
C SER A 67 25.68 -11.29 -8.85
N ALA A 68 26.19 -12.41 -8.32
CA ALA A 68 26.13 -12.72 -6.91
C ALA A 68 27.21 -11.92 -6.14
N PRO A 69 26.87 -11.15 -5.10
CA PRO A 69 27.88 -10.58 -4.21
C PRO A 69 28.45 -11.68 -3.30
N GLN A 70 29.77 -11.87 -3.38
CA GLN A 70 30.53 -12.77 -2.52
C GLN A 70 30.60 -12.20 -1.10
N ASN A 71 29.75 -12.70 -0.20
CA ASN A 71 29.88 -12.47 1.23
C ASN A 71 31.04 -13.34 1.78
N ALA A 72 32.12 -12.69 2.20
CA ALA A 72 33.22 -13.33 2.91
C ALA A 72 32.74 -13.77 4.30
N GLN A 73 32.58 -15.08 4.49
CA GLN A 73 32.34 -15.67 5.81
C GLN A 73 33.66 -15.74 6.58
N HIS A 74 33.76 -14.97 7.64
CA HIS A 74 34.81 -15.07 8.64
C HIS A 74 34.56 -16.34 9.49
N VAL A 75 35.27 -17.42 9.16
CA VAL A 75 35.26 -18.69 9.91
C VAL A 75 36.07 -18.50 11.19
N GLY A 76 35.37 -18.23 12.29
CA GLY A 76 35.90 -18.20 13.64
C GLY A 76 35.89 -19.60 14.26
N SER A 77 37.10 -20.15 14.38
CA SER A 77 37.59 -21.28 15.17
C SER A 77 36.66 -21.92 16.23
N ALA A 78 36.47 -23.23 16.09
CA ALA A 78 35.97 -24.13 17.10
C ALA A 78 36.98 -24.32 18.24
N ASN A 79 36.54 -24.32 19.50
CA ASN A 79 37.09 -25.14 20.60
C ASN A 79 36.22 -25.07 21.87
N GLY A 80 35.77 -26.25 22.34
CA GLY A 80 35.54 -26.52 23.77
C GLY A 80 34.10 -26.74 24.24
N PRO A 81 33.71 -27.96 24.67
CA PRO A 81 32.52 -28.18 25.47
C PRO A 81 32.87 -28.03 26.94
N THR A 82 32.48 -26.91 27.56
CA THR A 82 32.49 -26.78 29.03
C THR A 82 31.06 -26.75 29.51
N ALA A 83 30.61 -27.88 30.04
CA ALA A 83 29.37 -28.00 30.78
C ALA A 83 29.50 -27.26 32.11
N GLN A 84 28.77 -26.17 32.32
CA GLN A 84 28.34 -25.72 33.64
C GLN A 84 26.91 -25.13 33.59
N ARG A 85 26.07 -25.70 34.46
CA ARG A 85 24.66 -25.38 34.73
C ARG A 85 24.57 -24.20 35.74
N PRO A 86 23.38 -23.69 36.09
CA PRO A 86 23.05 -22.27 36.02
C PRO A 86 23.01 -21.61 37.40
N GLU A 87 23.44 -20.37 37.52
CA GLU A 87 23.16 -19.56 38.70
C GLU A 87 22.62 -18.19 38.34
N ASN A 88 21.61 -17.83 39.11
CA ASN A 88 20.74 -16.69 38.95
C ASN A 88 21.51 -15.38 39.08
N ALA A 89 21.53 -14.58 38.02
CA ALA A 89 21.82 -13.15 38.09
C ALA A 89 20.70 -12.38 37.41
N SER A 90 19.68 -12.08 38.21
CA SER A 90 18.82 -10.93 38.01
C SER A 90 19.67 -9.67 38.08
N SER A 91 19.87 -8.98 36.96
CA SER A 91 20.02 -7.52 36.86
C SER A 91 20.55 -7.15 35.49
N GLY A 92 19.78 -6.36 34.75
CA GLY A 92 20.22 -5.80 33.48
C GLY A 92 19.13 -5.72 32.42
N ALA A 93 17.90 -5.33 32.81
CA ALA A 93 16.93 -4.76 31.88
C ALA A 93 17.42 -3.37 31.43
N GLY A 94 18.57 -3.35 30.76
CA GLY A 94 19.10 -2.23 30.00
C GLY A 94 19.05 -2.63 28.54
N GLN A 95 17.85 -2.90 28.02
CA GLN A 95 17.63 -2.85 26.58
C GLN A 95 17.92 -1.41 26.18
N SER A 96 19.18 -1.18 25.81
CA SER A 96 19.58 -0.06 25.02
C SER A 96 18.61 -0.04 23.85
N ARG A 97 17.62 0.87 23.92
CA ARG A 97 16.86 1.35 22.77
C ARG A 97 17.85 2.14 21.92
N GLN A 98 18.89 1.44 21.47
CA GLN A 98 19.97 1.96 20.68
C GLN A 98 19.35 2.24 19.33
N ASN A 99 18.83 3.47 19.24
CA ASN A 99 18.43 4.20 18.05
C ASN A 99 18.10 3.25 16.89
N GLN A 100 16.94 2.58 16.94
CA GLN A 100 16.44 2.00 15.71
C GLN A 100 16.40 3.15 14.71
N PRO A 101 17.10 3.03 13.56
CA PRO A 101 17.12 4.07 12.57
C PRO A 101 15.67 4.46 12.30
N ARG A 102 15.38 5.75 12.48
CA ARG A 102 14.07 6.31 12.19
C ARG A 102 13.73 5.87 10.77
N ARG A 103 12.65 5.09 10.62
CA ARG A 103 12.20 4.70 9.28
C ARG A 103 11.66 5.97 8.64
N VAL A 104 12.42 6.48 7.68
CA VAL A 104 12.03 7.62 6.85
C VAL A 104 11.22 7.05 5.69
N TRP A 105 10.07 7.67 5.44
CA TRP A 105 9.25 7.34 4.29
C TRP A 105 10.06 7.48 2.98
N SER A 106 10.00 6.45 2.12
CA SER A 106 10.60 6.47 0.78
C SER A 106 9.56 6.28 -0.30
N ASP A 107 9.40 7.28 -1.18
CA ASP A 107 8.51 7.21 -2.35
C ASP A 107 8.82 6.00 -3.23
N SER A 108 10.12 5.73 -3.48
CA SER A 108 10.55 4.59 -4.29
C SER A 108 10.10 3.25 -3.72
N ARG A 109 10.06 3.10 -2.39
CA ARG A 109 9.59 1.86 -1.76
C ARG A 109 8.07 1.73 -1.88
N CYS A 110 7.33 2.83 -1.73
CA CYS A 110 5.89 2.83 -1.96
C CYS A 110 5.53 2.45 -3.40
N ASP A 111 6.27 2.95 -4.39
CA ASP A 111 6.09 2.59 -5.80
C ASP A 111 6.35 1.10 -6.04
N MET A 112 7.43 0.56 -5.48
CA MET A 112 7.75 -0.87 -5.56
C MET A 112 6.64 -1.73 -4.95
N LEU A 113 6.19 -1.41 -3.74
CA LEU A 113 5.09 -2.12 -3.08
C LEU A 113 3.80 -2.05 -3.92
N SER A 114 3.55 -0.93 -4.60
CA SER A 114 2.39 -0.76 -5.48
C SER A 114 2.47 -1.69 -6.69
N LEU A 115 3.64 -1.86 -7.29
CA LEU A 115 3.86 -2.83 -8.37
C LEU A 115 3.70 -4.27 -7.89
N GLU A 116 4.21 -4.61 -6.70
CA GLU A 116 4.03 -5.94 -6.11
C GLU A 116 2.55 -6.24 -5.84
N TYR A 117 1.81 -5.24 -5.35
CA TYR A 117 0.38 -5.36 -5.10
C TYR A 117 -0.39 -5.66 -6.40
N GLU A 118 -0.11 -4.92 -7.47
CA GLU A 118 -0.70 -5.17 -8.79
C GLU A 118 -0.34 -6.56 -9.34
N ALA A 119 0.90 -7.01 -9.12
CA ALA A 119 1.33 -8.34 -9.52
C ALA A 119 0.54 -9.45 -8.79
N VAL A 120 0.26 -9.28 -7.49
CA VAL A 120 -0.59 -10.22 -6.73
C VAL A 120 -2.03 -10.21 -7.24
N LEU A 121 -2.58 -9.05 -7.59
CA LEU A 121 -3.92 -8.97 -8.19
C LEU A 121 -3.97 -9.65 -9.57
N ALA A 122 -2.89 -9.58 -10.35
CA ALA A 122 -2.79 -10.33 -11.60
C ALA A 122 -2.74 -11.84 -11.34
N GLU A 123 -1.93 -12.31 -10.38
CA GLU A 123 -1.84 -13.72 -9.97
C GLU A 123 -3.21 -14.26 -9.51
N MET A 124 -3.96 -13.50 -8.70
CA MET A 124 -5.31 -13.87 -8.26
C MET A 124 -6.28 -14.04 -9.44
N ARG A 125 -6.23 -13.13 -10.42
CA ARG A 125 -7.05 -13.21 -11.64
C ARG A 125 -6.72 -14.45 -12.45
N GLU A 126 -5.43 -14.78 -12.58
CA GLU A 126 -4.98 -15.97 -13.29
C GLU A 126 -5.44 -17.26 -12.60
N VAL A 127 -5.26 -17.38 -11.28
CA VAL A 127 -5.71 -18.54 -10.50
C VAL A 127 -7.22 -18.74 -10.66
N THR A 128 -7.99 -17.65 -10.58
CA THR A 128 -9.45 -17.69 -10.78
C THR A 128 -9.80 -18.16 -12.19
N GLN A 129 -9.08 -17.68 -13.21
CA GLN A 129 -9.29 -18.07 -14.59
C GLN A 129 -8.97 -19.55 -14.82
N GLN A 130 -7.85 -20.05 -14.31
CA GLN A 130 -7.46 -21.46 -14.41
C GLN A 130 -8.52 -22.39 -13.77
N PHE A 131 -9.10 -21.98 -12.64
CA PHE A 131 -10.20 -22.71 -12.02
C PHE A 131 -11.47 -22.70 -12.88
N CYS A 132 -11.83 -21.54 -13.44
CA CYS A 132 -12.98 -21.43 -14.34
C CYS A 132 -12.82 -22.26 -15.63
N ASP A 133 -11.58 -22.40 -16.12
CA ASP A 133 -11.25 -23.24 -17.26
C ASP A 133 -11.18 -24.75 -16.91
N GLY A 134 -11.32 -25.10 -15.63
CA GLY A 134 -11.26 -26.47 -15.14
C GLY A 134 -9.85 -27.08 -15.18
N LEU A 135 -8.81 -26.24 -15.24
CA LEU A 135 -7.41 -26.67 -15.26
C LEU A 135 -6.90 -27.09 -13.89
N ILE A 136 -7.46 -26.48 -12.84
CA ILE A 136 -7.17 -26.79 -11.44
C ILE A 136 -8.46 -27.16 -10.72
N ASP A 137 -8.34 -28.01 -9.70
CA ASP A 137 -9.50 -28.42 -8.91
C ASP A 137 -9.90 -27.39 -7.85
N PHE A 138 -11.00 -27.66 -7.14
CA PHE A 138 -11.50 -26.78 -6.09
C PHE A 138 -10.54 -26.64 -4.89
N TYR A 139 -9.82 -27.70 -4.53
CA TYR A 139 -8.91 -27.69 -3.38
C TYR A 139 -7.62 -26.92 -3.71
N GLU A 140 -7.06 -27.13 -4.90
CA GLU A 140 -5.92 -26.38 -5.42
C GLU A 140 -6.23 -24.88 -5.53
N HIS A 141 -7.39 -24.54 -6.12
CA HIS A 141 -7.84 -23.16 -6.20
C HIS A 141 -7.93 -22.51 -4.80
N ARG A 142 -8.53 -23.20 -3.82
CA ARG A 142 -8.65 -22.70 -2.45
C ARG A 142 -7.29 -22.45 -1.79
N GLU A 143 -6.32 -23.34 -1.99
CA GLU A 143 -4.98 -23.17 -1.43
C GLU A 143 -4.24 -21.99 -2.07
N LEU A 144 -4.28 -21.90 -3.40
CA LEU A 144 -3.64 -20.82 -4.15
C LEU A 144 -4.26 -19.45 -3.82
N ASP A 145 -5.59 -19.37 -3.77
CA ASP A 145 -6.29 -18.14 -3.35
C ASP A 145 -5.90 -17.71 -1.93
N ALA A 146 -5.88 -18.64 -0.97
CA ALA A 146 -5.45 -18.35 0.39
C ALA A 146 -4.01 -17.81 0.45
N ARG A 147 -3.11 -18.35 -0.39
CA ARG A 147 -1.72 -17.88 -0.52
C ARG A 147 -1.65 -16.47 -1.10
N CYS A 148 -2.39 -16.19 -2.18
CA CYS A 148 -2.46 -14.86 -2.77
C CYS A 148 -3.01 -13.82 -1.78
N MET A 149 -4.09 -14.15 -1.07
CA MET A 149 -4.67 -13.30 -0.03
C MET A 149 -3.68 -13.05 1.13
N ALA A 150 -2.83 -14.01 1.47
CA ALA A 150 -1.78 -13.81 2.47
C ALA A 150 -0.71 -12.81 1.98
N LYS A 151 -0.25 -12.96 0.74
CA LYS A 151 0.68 -12.00 0.10
C LYS A 151 0.08 -10.59 0.05
N GLU A 152 -1.16 -10.46 -0.40
CA GLU A 152 -1.88 -9.19 -0.50
C GLU A 152 -1.94 -8.47 0.86
N ARG A 153 -2.30 -9.20 1.93
CA ARG A 153 -2.33 -8.65 3.29
C ARG A 153 -0.96 -8.20 3.77
N ALA A 154 0.09 -8.96 3.46
CA ALA A 154 1.46 -8.60 3.82
C ALA A 154 1.91 -7.32 3.11
N ILE A 155 1.65 -7.19 1.81
CA ILE A 155 2.00 -5.99 1.03
C ILE A 155 1.23 -4.77 1.53
N ARG A 156 -0.09 -4.90 1.74
CA ARG A 156 -0.89 -3.80 2.31
C ARG A 156 -0.43 -3.39 3.69
N GLN A 157 0.01 -4.34 4.51
CA GLN A 157 0.58 -4.03 5.82
C GLN A 157 1.90 -3.26 5.67
N ALA A 158 2.78 -3.68 4.76
CA ALA A 158 4.02 -2.96 4.47
C ALA A 158 3.75 -1.54 3.95
N MET A 159 2.76 -1.35 3.07
CA MET A 159 2.36 -0.01 2.61
C MET A 159 1.87 0.87 3.76
N ARG A 160 1.07 0.32 4.69
CA ARG A 160 0.65 1.07 5.89
C ARG A 160 1.84 1.45 6.75
N GLU A 161 2.79 0.54 6.95
CA GLU A 161 4.00 0.82 7.73
C GLU A 161 4.87 1.90 7.07
N GLU A 162 4.93 1.95 5.74
CA GLU A 162 5.62 3.04 5.02
C GLU A 162 4.85 4.37 5.09
N LEU A 163 3.52 4.35 5.08
CA LEU A 163 2.70 5.55 5.24
C LEU A 163 2.67 6.08 6.69
N ASP A 164 2.79 5.17 7.66
CA ASP A 164 2.93 5.50 9.08
C ASP A 164 4.38 5.89 9.44
N ALA A 165 5.33 5.71 8.51
CA ALA A 165 6.72 6.14 8.69
C ALA A 165 6.77 7.67 8.80
N GLU A 166 7.77 8.16 9.55
CA GLU A 166 7.85 9.58 9.79
C GLU A 166 8.26 10.30 8.52
N GLU A 167 7.53 11.38 8.18
CA GLU A 167 7.87 12.21 7.04
C GLU A 167 9.28 12.77 7.26
N PRO A 168 10.19 12.64 6.27
CA PRO A 168 11.52 13.24 6.39
C PRO A 168 11.34 14.72 6.70
N THR A 169 12.06 15.18 7.72
CA THR A 169 12.05 16.61 8.01
C THR A 169 12.60 17.35 6.81
N THR A 170 12.06 18.54 6.52
CA THR A 170 12.52 19.38 5.40
C THR A 170 14.04 19.57 5.44
N ARG A 171 14.62 19.66 6.64
CA ARG A 171 16.06 19.69 6.89
C ARG A 171 16.79 18.45 6.38
N GLU A 172 16.37 17.25 6.80
CA GLU A 172 16.99 15.98 6.38
C GLU A 172 16.95 15.83 4.85
N LEU A 173 15.85 16.22 4.21
CA LEU A 173 15.71 16.18 2.76
C LEU A 173 16.71 17.11 2.05
N ILE A 174 16.87 18.32 2.57
CA ILE A 174 17.78 19.33 1.99
C ILE A 174 19.26 18.94 2.25
N GLU A 175 19.57 18.36 3.41
CA GLU A 175 20.89 17.81 3.71
C GLU A 175 21.25 16.68 2.73
N ASP A 176 20.32 15.76 2.44
CA ASP A 176 20.51 14.66 1.48
C ASP A 176 20.76 15.16 0.03
N TRP A 177 20.28 16.36 -0.31
CA TRP A 177 20.54 17.00 -1.61
C TRP A 177 21.91 17.71 -1.68
N GLY A 178 22.68 17.71 -0.58
CA GLY A 178 24.03 18.25 -0.52
C GLY A 178 24.11 19.75 -0.22
N TYR A 179 23.02 20.36 0.26
CA TYR A 179 23.03 21.76 0.68
C TYR A 179 23.77 21.95 2.00
N THR A 180 24.39 23.11 2.14
CA THR A 180 25.10 23.50 3.37
C THR A 180 24.13 24.03 4.43
N GLY A 181 24.54 24.00 5.71
CA GLY A 181 23.72 24.46 6.84
C GLY A 181 23.13 25.87 6.67
N ASP A 182 23.89 26.78 6.06
CA ASP A 182 23.45 28.16 5.82
C ASP A 182 22.41 28.26 4.71
N GLU A 183 22.46 27.36 3.72
CA GLU A 183 21.46 27.28 2.65
C GLU A 183 20.18 26.64 3.17
N ILE A 184 20.29 25.61 4.01
CA ILE A 184 19.15 24.98 4.70
C ILE A 184 18.36 26.02 5.50
N ALA A 185 19.02 26.82 6.33
CA ALA A 185 18.35 27.83 7.14
C ALA A 185 17.63 28.90 6.29
N ARG A 186 18.19 29.27 5.13
CA ARG A 186 17.53 30.18 4.18
C ARG A 186 16.30 29.55 3.56
N VAL A 187 16.41 28.32 3.07
CA VAL A 187 15.30 27.58 2.45
C VAL A 187 14.17 27.35 3.44
N GLU A 188 14.47 26.96 4.69
CA GLU A 188 13.47 26.83 5.76
C GLU A 188 12.74 28.14 6.04
N SER A 189 13.48 29.26 6.13
CA SER A 189 12.90 30.60 6.31
C SER A 189 12.00 30.99 5.14
N ASP A 190 12.41 30.72 3.90
CA ASP A 190 11.63 31.03 2.70
C ASP A 190 10.35 30.19 2.61
N LEU A 191 10.43 28.90 2.91
CA LEU A 191 9.27 28.00 3.02
C LEU A 191 8.29 28.47 4.10
N PHE A 192 8.79 28.86 5.27
CA PHE A 192 7.97 29.39 6.35
C PHE A 192 7.23 30.67 5.91
N ASN A 193 7.95 31.62 5.28
CA ASN A 193 7.38 32.85 4.77
C ASN A 193 6.34 32.59 3.67
N GLN A 194 6.61 31.66 2.76
CA GLN A 194 5.68 31.28 1.70
C GLN A 194 4.40 30.66 2.27
N ASN A 195 4.51 29.76 3.25
CA ASN A 195 3.36 29.16 3.93
C ASN A 195 2.53 30.21 4.68
N LEU A 196 3.16 31.18 5.33
CA LEU A 196 2.49 32.29 5.99
C LEU A 196 1.69 33.13 4.99
N LEU A 197 2.28 33.46 3.83
CA LEU A 197 1.62 34.19 2.75
C LEU A 197 0.46 33.39 2.17
N LYS A 198 0.64 32.09 1.93
CA LYS A 198 -0.40 31.21 1.39
C LYS A 198 -1.58 31.10 2.36
N ALA A 199 -1.34 30.87 3.65
CA ALA A 199 -2.38 30.83 4.67
C ALA A 199 -3.14 32.17 4.79
N GLY A 200 -2.43 33.30 4.68
CA GLY A 200 -3.05 34.62 4.63
C GLY A 200 -3.95 34.82 3.42
N ASN A 201 -3.50 34.37 2.25
CA ASN A 201 -4.26 34.44 1.00
C ASN A 201 -5.46 33.49 0.99
N GLU A 202 -5.32 32.28 1.52
CA GLU A 202 -6.43 31.34 1.67
C GLU A 202 -7.52 31.91 2.58
N ARG A 203 -7.16 32.43 3.77
CA ARG A 203 -8.12 33.08 4.68
C ARG A 203 -8.85 34.26 4.03
N ARG A 204 -8.14 35.06 3.23
CA ARG A 204 -8.77 36.13 2.44
C ARG A 204 -9.71 35.54 1.38
N SER A 205 -9.24 34.57 0.60
CA SER A 205 -10.00 33.94 -0.49
C SER A 205 -11.31 33.30 0.01
N THR A 206 -11.29 32.51 1.09
CA THR A 206 -12.51 31.87 1.62
C THR A 206 -13.53 32.90 2.09
N LYS A 207 -13.08 33.99 2.72
CA LYS A 207 -13.95 35.08 3.20
C LYS A 207 -14.58 35.86 2.04
N TYR A 208 -13.81 36.17 1.00
CA TYR A 208 -14.30 36.92 -0.16
C TYR A 208 -15.12 36.08 -1.15
N PHE A 209 -14.88 34.77 -1.25
CA PHE A 209 -15.62 33.90 -2.16
C PHE A 209 -17.10 33.76 -1.75
N LEU A 210 -17.35 33.55 -0.45
CA LEU A 210 -18.72 33.50 0.07
C LEU A 210 -19.46 34.84 -0.04
N TYR A 211 -18.74 35.96 0.09
CA TYR A 211 -19.30 37.30 -0.11
C TYR A 211 -19.75 37.52 -1.56
N ARG A 212 -18.92 37.20 -2.55
CA ARG A 212 -19.28 37.29 -3.98
C ARG A 212 -20.48 36.41 -4.34
N ARG A 213 -20.54 35.19 -3.79
CA ARG A 213 -21.66 34.26 -4.01
C ARG A 213 -22.99 34.76 -3.43
N ARG A 214 -22.97 35.53 -2.33
CA ARG A 214 -24.18 36.17 -1.78
C ARG A 214 -24.64 37.35 -2.62
N LEU A 215 -23.73 38.16 -3.16
CA LEU A 215 -24.06 39.29 -4.03
C LEU A 215 -24.70 38.82 -5.34
N ALA A 216 -24.18 37.74 -5.93
CA ALA A 216 -24.71 37.18 -7.18
C ALA A 216 -26.13 36.57 -7.07
N ARG A 217 -26.64 36.32 -5.86
CA ARG A 217 -28.00 35.79 -5.62
C ARG A 217 -29.06 36.87 -5.35
N ARG A 218 -28.68 38.15 -5.40
CA ARG A 218 -29.59 39.29 -5.18
C ARG A 218 -29.99 40.03 -6.46
N HIS A 219 -29.53 39.56 -7.61
CA HIS A 219 -29.95 39.99 -8.95
C HIS A 219 -30.71 38.85 -9.62
#